data_AF-A0AAW5LB99-F1
#
_entry.id   AF-A0AAW5LB99-F1
#
_cell.length_a   1.000
_cell.length_b   1.000
_cell.length_c   1.000
_cell.angle_alpha   90.00
_cell.angle_beta   90.00
_cell.angle_gamma   90.00
#
_symmetry.space_group_name_H-M   'P 1'
#
loop_
_entity.id
_entity.type
_entity.pdbx_description
1 polymer ?
#
loop_
_entity_poly.entity_id
_entity_poly.type
_entity_poly.pdbx_seq_one_letter_code
_entity_poly.pdbx_strand_id
1 'polypeptide(L)'
;MTYFFVFLLQSLLPISILLGASWAIKPTTTSSKTIIWLSLFGLISGVILRFMLPNSQLANLVLTIIFLSAFLLFAFSQWTTSSKLALCWQFILMLIAGATWAKDPNITALTNTDIINTDFILNLSAVIFGVILCFTISMWLYFLLKQQQKTKGKSTALFALSFVLWFLLVVPLSGELLLILMKLQIIELTKERLSFVAKSGAITTWLNVICLAVMFINLSIFIFQTHFKRTLQAKIEQDTIEKRKKLALAQVSKRLIYWGTLAMILIATAQLYWEQVASRPPQLSEAIPVNLDQTQQVRIPIEQVKDGKLHRFVWIADDGKAVRFFIINRQPNKLSLAAVFDACLLCGDQGYVMQGNQVVCVGCGVHMFIPSIGKPGGCNPVPIEDWQQTENEIIIRRTSLEDGLNLFSTIVEIDVQDPISGKKLKNTQTEHKYSYKNRTFFFENEGNLEQFRNNPEKYLSSGNEKEE
;
A
#
# COMPACT_ATOMS: atom_id res chain seq x y z
N MET A 1 14.71 0.67 -4.11
CA MET A 1 14.70 2.08 -4.56
C MET A 1 13.39 2.82 -4.34
N THR A 2 12.33 2.43 -5.06
CA THR A 2 11.11 3.24 -5.17
C THR A 2 10.33 3.33 -3.87
N TYR A 3 10.39 2.28 -3.03
CA TYR A 3 9.89 2.30 -1.65
C TYR A 3 10.43 3.50 -0.87
N PHE A 4 11.75 3.54 -0.63
CA PHE A 4 12.35 4.57 0.22
C PHE A 4 12.14 5.98 -0.32
N PHE A 5 12.13 6.16 -1.65
CA PHE A 5 11.81 7.44 -2.26
C PHE A 5 10.36 7.86 -1.96
N VAL A 6 9.38 7.02 -2.24
CA VAL A 6 7.95 7.33 -2.10
C VAL A 6 7.56 7.53 -0.63
N PHE A 7 8.06 6.68 0.27
CA PHE A 7 7.79 6.80 1.71
C PHE A 7 8.52 8.00 2.34
N LEU A 8 9.72 8.36 1.86
CA LEU A 8 10.35 9.61 2.27
C LEU A 8 9.52 10.82 1.83
N LEU A 9 9.02 10.84 0.59
CA LEU A 9 8.12 11.90 0.13
C LEU A 9 6.87 11.98 1.01
N GLN A 10 6.28 10.84 1.39
CA GLN A 10 5.07 10.80 2.21
C GLN A 10 5.26 11.51 3.56
N SER A 11 6.44 11.39 4.18
CA SER A 11 6.77 12.06 5.45
C SER A 11 7.24 13.50 5.26
N LEU A 12 8.04 13.77 4.22
CA LEU A 12 8.79 15.03 4.09
C LEU A 12 8.14 16.06 3.15
N LEU A 13 7.48 15.63 2.08
CA LEU A 13 6.85 16.51 1.08
C LEU A 13 5.76 17.41 1.69
N PRO A 14 4.78 16.93 2.48
CA PRO A 14 3.76 17.80 3.05
C PRO A 14 4.34 18.87 3.98
N ILE A 15 5.35 18.52 4.77
CA ILE A 15 6.07 19.47 5.64
C ILE A 15 6.87 20.47 4.81
N SER A 16 7.48 20.03 3.71
CA SER A 16 8.24 20.91 2.81
C SER A 16 7.33 21.94 2.13
N ILE A 17 6.14 21.53 1.68
CA ILE A 17 5.11 22.42 1.11
C ILE A 17 4.58 23.37 2.19
N LEU A 18 4.29 22.87 3.40
CA LEU A 18 3.84 23.70 4.52
C LEU A 18 4.87 24.79 4.88
N LEU A 19 6.15 24.43 4.96
CA LEU A 19 7.25 25.36 5.23
C LEU A 19 7.40 26.38 4.09
N GLY A 20 7.30 25.95 2.83
CA GLY A 20 7.34 26.85 1.67
C GLY A 20 6.21 27.90 1.70
N ALA A 21 4.99 27.46 2.05
CA ALA A 21 3.84 28.34 2.23
C ALA A 21 4.00 29.29 3.43
N SER A 22 4.46 28.77 4.57
CA SER A 22 4.73 29.54 5.79
C SER A 22 5.76 30.65 5.54
N TRP A 23 6.89 30.33 4.91
CA TRP A 23 7.93 31.31 4.58
C TRP A 23 7.47 32.37 3.58
N ALA A 24 6.52 32.05 2.70
CA ALA A 24 5.95 33.05 1.80
C ALA A 24 5.18 34.15 2.57
N ILE A 25 4.62 33.84 3.74
CA ILE A 25 3.88 34.80 4.58
C ILE A 25 4.85 35.74 5.34
N LYS A 26 6.04 35.26 5.72
CA LYS A 26 6.96 36.01 6.60
C LYS A 26 7.81 37.05 5.83
N PRO A 27 8.22 38.14 6.49
CA PRO A 27 9.18 39.08 5.91
C PRO A 27 10.55 38.40 5.73
N THR A 28 11.01 38.32 4.49
CA THR A 28 12.19 37.54 4.12
C THR A 28 13.46 38.36 4.31
N THR A 29 14.19 38.11 5.38
CA THR A 29 15.50 38.73 5.68
C THR A 29 16.62 37.71 5.84
N THR A 30 16.31 36.42 5.80
CA THR A 30 17.25 35.33 6.14
C THR A 30 17.87 34.69 4.89
N SER A 31 19.15 34.32 4.99
CA SER A 31 19.88 33.61 3.94
C SER A 31 19.31 32.21 3.68
N SER A 32 19.16 31.84 2.41
CA SER A 32 18.72 30.50 2.01
C SER A 32 19.64 29.39 2.54
N LYS A 33 20.94 29.68 2.70
CA LYS A 33 21.90 28.71 3.27
C LYS A 33 21.52 28.31 4.68
N THR A 34 21.08 29.27 5.51
CA THR A 34 20.66 29.01 6.89
C THR A 34 19.44 28.09 6.94
N ILE A 35 18.45 28.33 6.08
CA ILE A 35 17.23 27.52 6.02
C ILE A 35 17.58 26.08 5.62
N ILE A 36 18.44 25.89 4.61
CA ILE A 36 18.86 24.56 4.14
C ILE A 36 19.59 23.79 5.25
N TRP A 37 20.60 24.40 5.87
CA TRP A 37 21.34 23.75 6.95
C TRP A 37 20.45 23.41 8.14
N LEU A 38 19.57 24.33 8.54
CA LEU A 38 18.65 24.09 9.63
C LEU A 38 17.65 22.96 9.33
N SER A 39 17.24 22.84 8.07
CA SER A 39 16.38 21.73 7.62
C SER A 39 17.11 20.41 7.66
N LEU A 40 18.36 20.38 7.20
CA LEU A 40 19.18 19.17 7.21
C LEU A 40 19.48 18.72 8.65
N PHE A 41 19.89 19.63 9.53
CA PHE A 41 20.10 19.33 10.94
C PHE A 41 18.81 18.88 11.63
N GLY A 42 17.68 19.56 11.37
CA GLY A 42 16.38 19.15 11.89
C GLY A 42 16.05 17.71 11.48
N LEU A 43 16.14 17.40 10.18
CA LEU A 43 15.85 16.07 9.64
C LEU A 43 16.74 14.99 10.29
N ILE A 44 18.05 15.21 10.34
CA ILE A 44 19.02 14.28 10.92
C ILE A 44 18.74 14.09 12.42
N SER A 45 18.51 15.18 13.16
CA SER A 45 18.15 15.11 14.58
C SER A 45 16.86 14.32 14.81
N GLY A 46 15.88 14.42 13.91
CA GLY A 46 14.64 13.63 13.96
C GLY A 46 14.89 12.14 13.80
N VAL A 47 15.72 11.77 12.82
CA VAL A 47 16.11 10.36 12.59
C VAL A 47 16.85 9.81 13.81
N ILE A 48 17.84 10.53 14.33
CA ILE A 48 18.61 10.13 15.51
C ILE A 48 17.70 10.00 16.73
N LEU A 49 16.82 10.98 16.97
CA LEU A 49 15.85 10.93 18.07
C LEU A 49 15.02 9.64 18.01
N ARG A 50 14.55 9.26 16.82
CA ARG A 50 13.72 8.06 16.67
C ARG A 50 14.48 6.77 16.98
N PHE A 51 15.74 6.66 16.57
CA PHE A 51 16.55 5.47 16.88
C PHE A 51 17.00 5.39 18.34
N MET A 52 17.11 6.53 19.03
CA MET A 52 17.45 6.57 20.46
C MET A 52 16.25 6.25 21.36
N LEU A 53 15.02 6.40 20.88
CA LEU A 53 13.81 6.13 21.66
C LEU A 53 13.46 4.63 21.62
N PRO A 54 13.02 4.04 22.75
CA PRO A 54 12.56 2.67 22.76
C PRO A 54 11.27 2.53 21.94
N ASN A 55 11.08 1.38 21.28
CA ASN A 55 9.87 1.07 20.52
C ASN A 55 8.63 0.76 21.40
N SER A 56 8.58 1.26 22.64
CA SER A 56 7.47 1.04 23.56
C SER A 56 6.25 1.91 23.21
N GLN A 57 5.05 1.44 23.55
CA GLN A 57 3.81 2.22 23.33
C GLN A 57 3.85 3.55 24.10
N LEU A 58 4.45 3.58 25.29
CA LEU A 58 4.58 4.80 26.10
C LEU A 58 5.50 5.84 25.45
N ALA A 59 6.64 5.44 24.88
CA ALA A 59 7.52 6.37 24.17
C ALA A 59 6.84 6.95 22.92
N ASN A 60 6.12 6.11 22.16
CA ASN A 60 5.32 6.57 21.03
C ASN A 60 4.20 7.54 21.46
N LEU A 61 3.55 7.30 22.60
CA LEU A 61 2.54 8.20 23.15
C LEU A 61 3.12 9.60 23.43
N VAL A 62 4.23 9.66 24.18
CA VAL A 62 4.89 10.92 24.55
C VAL A 62 5.32 11.68 23.30
N LEU A 63 5.96 11.01 22.35
CA LEU A 63 6.42 11.63 21.11
C LEU A 63 5.24 12.18 20.27
N THR A 64 4.15 11.43 20.17
CA THR A 64 2.94 11.83 19.45
C THR A 64 2.29 13.08 20.07
N ILE A 65 2.22 13.14 21.40
CA ILE A 65 1.69 14.31 22.13
C ILE A 65 2.60 15.54 21.89
N ILE A 66 3.92 15.35 21.92
CA ILE A 66 4.88 16.44 21.63
C ILE A 66 4.69 16.95 20.20
N PHE A 67 4.56 16.06 19.21
CA PHE A 67 4.35 16.45 17.82
C PHE A 67 3.01 17.19 17.62
N LEU A 68 1.92 16.71 18.21
CA LEU A 68 0.61 17.41 18.18
C LEU A 68 0.71 18.79 18.81
N SER A 69 1.36 18.90 19.96
CA SER A 69 1.59 20.17 20.65
C SER A 69 2.43 21.13 19.82
N ALA A 70 3.49 20.62 19.17
CA ALA A 70 4.31 21.41 18.26
C ALA A 70 3.51 21.92 17.05
N PHE A 71 2.66 21.09 16.45
CA PHE A 71 1.77 21.53 15.36
C PHE A 71 0.76 22.59 15.83
N LEU A 72 0.16 22.45 17.01
CA LEU A 72 -0.75 23.46 17.57
C LEU A 72 -0.04 24.80 17.79
N LEU A 73 1.13 24.77 18.41
CA LEU A 73 1.96 25.96 18.63
C LEU A 73 2.43 26.58 17.30
N PHE A 74 2.76 25.76 16.30
CA PHE A 74 3.07 26.23 14.96
C PHE A 74 1.90 26.98 14.34
N ALA A 75 0.67 26.48 14.47
CA ALA A 75 -0.53 27.14 13.97
C ALA A 75 -0.70 28.53 14.61
N PHE A 76 -0.62 28.63 15.95
CA PHE A 76 -0.69 29.92 16.68
C PHE A 76 0.44 30.88 16.29
N SER A 77 1.62 30.38 15.94
CA SER A 77 2.73 31.22 15.51
C SER A 77 2.58 31.81 14.10
N GLN A 78 1.61 31.33 13.29
CA GLN A 78 1.45 31.78 11.92
C GLN A 78 1.08 33.26 11.82
N TRP A 79 0.38 33.79 12.81
CA TRP A 79 0.01 35.21 12.89
C TRP A 79 1.19 36.15 13.22
N THR A 80 2.31 35.62 13.70
CA THR A 80 3.49 36.41 14.08
C THR A 80 4.41 36.63 12.88
N THR A 81 4.97 37.82 12.70
CA THR A 81 5.89 38.14 11.58
C THR A 81 7.38 37.86 11.87
N SER A 82 7.69 37.18 12.99
CA SER A 82 9.07 36.95 13.45
C SER A 82 9.82 35.89 12.63
N SER A 83 10.91 36.29 11.98
CA SER A 83 11.78 35.37 11.22
C SER A 83 12.56 34.40 12.12
N LYS A 84 12.88 34.79 13.37
CA LYS A 84 13.52 33.89 14.35
C LYS A 84 12.60 32.74 14.72
N LEU A 85 11.32 33.04 14.94
CA LEU A 85 10.31 32.02 15.24
C LEU A 85 10.07 31.10 14.03
N ALA A 86 10.07 31.65 12.82
CA ALA A 86 9.98 30.85 11.59
C ALA A 86 11.16 29.88 11.42
N LEU A 87 12.39 30.29 11.77
CA LEU A 87 13.55 29.40 11.80
C LEU A 87 13.39 28.29 12.84
N CYS A 88 12.92 28.62 14.05
CA CYS A 88 12.65 27.61 15.07
C CYS A 88 11.68 26.53 14.54
N TRP A 89 10.60 26.95 13.87
CA TRP A 89 9.66 26.02 13.25
C TRP A 89 10.22 25.25 12.07
N GLN A 90 11.14 25.84 11.28
CA GLN A 90 11.87 25.11 10.24
C GLN A 90 12.57 23.89 10.85
N PHE A 91 13.31 24.09 11.95
CA PHE A 91 14.00 23.00 12.63
C PHE A 91 13.02 21.96 13.19
N ILE A 92 12.02 22.41 13.96
CA ILE A 92 11.07 21.51 14.64
C ILE A 92 10.27 20.66 13.64
N LEU A 93 9.71 21.27 12.59
CA LEU A 93 8.92 20.52 11.62
C LEU A 93 9.79 19.55 10.80
N MET A 94 11.04 19.92 10.50
CA MET A 94 11.99 19.03 9.84
C MET A 94 12.42 17.86 10.75
N LEU A 95 12.54 18.10 12.06
CA LEU A 95 12.75 17.04 13.06
C LEU A 95 11.56 16.08 13.10
N ILE A 96 10.33 16.59 13.09
CA ILE A 96 9.13 15.75 13.00
C ILE A 96 9.15 14.91 11.71
N ALA A 97 9.50 15.51 10.56
CA ALA A 97 9.62 14.79 9.29
C ALA A 97 10.64 13.64 9.37
N GLY A 98 11.81 13.90 9.97
CA GLY A 98 12.86 12.89 10.14
C GLY A 98 12.45 11.75 11.07
N ALA A 99 11.82 12.09 12.20
CA ALA A 99 11.37 11.12 13.18
C ALA A 99 10.20 10.26 12.68
N THR A 100 9.29 10.85 11.91
CA THR A 100 8.16 10.14 11.28
C THR A 100 8.63 9.20 10.16
N TRP A 101 9.61 9.61 9.35
CA TRP A 101 10.21 8.72 8.36
C TRP A 101 11.01 7.58 9.01
N ALA A 102 11.84 7.86 10.01
CA ALA A 102 12.63 6.85 10.71
C ALA A 102 11.80 5.85 11.55
N LYS A 103 10.50 6.13 11.74
CA LYS A 103 9.57 5.21 12.41
C LYS A 103 9.18 4.03 11.51
N ASP A 104 9.33 4.16 10.20
CA ASP A 104 8.98 3.11 9.25
C ASP A 104 9.76 1.81 9.54
N PRO A 105 9.08 0.65 9.65
CA PRO A 105 9.70 -0.61 10.03
C PRO A 105 10.73 -1.10 9.02
N ASN A 106 10.65 -0.67 7.76
CA ASN A 106 11.56 -1.06 6.69
C ASN A 106 12.83 -0.19 6.64
N ILE A 107 13.00 0.76 7.56
CA ILE A 107 14.21 1.60 7.64
C ILE A 107 15.47 0.75 7.91
N THR A 108 15.35 -0.36 8.64
CA THR A 108 16.45 -1.32 8.82
C THR A 108 16.91 -1.93 7.50
N ALA A 109 15.98 -2.08 6.54
CA ALA A 109 16.29 -2.59 5.20
C ALA A 109 17.12 -1.63 4.33
N LEU A 110 17.36 -0.40 4.79
CA LEU A 110 18.26 0.53 4.13
C LEU A 110 19.71 0.00 4.13
N THR A 111 20.12 -0.69 5.19
CA THR A 111 21.48 -1.22 5.41
C THR A 111 21.45 -2.69 5.83
N ASN A 112 20.69 -3.54 5.12
CA ASN A 112 20.60 -4.97 5.45
C ASN A 112 21.90 -5.76 5.22
N THR A 113 22.95 -5.14 4.68
CA THR A 113 24.23 -5.78 4.39
C THR A 113 25.39 -4.96 4.93
N ASP A 114 26.34 -5.62 5.60
CA ASP A 114 27.61 -5.03 6.06
C ASP A 114 28.54 -4.61 4.90
N ILE A 115 28.15 -4.91 3.67
CA ILE A 115 28.89 -4.65 2.43
C ILE A 115 28.13 -3.62 1.60
N ILE A 116 28.85 -2.67 1.01
CA ILE A 116 28.32 -1.75 0.01
C ILE A 116 27.97 -2.55 -1.25
N ASN A 117 26.68 -2.82 -1.44
CA ASN A 117 26.15 -3.48 -2.62
C ASN A 117 25.30 -2.50 -3.45
N THR A 118 24.86 -2.96 -4.62
CA THR A 118 24.02 -2.17 -5.53
C THR A 118 22.74 -1.71 -4.84
N ASP A 119 22.08 -2.57 -4.06
CA ASP A 119 20.84 -2.23 -3.36
C ASP A 119 21.02 -1.09 -2.35
N PHE A 120 22.11 -1.12 -1.57
CA PHE A 120 22.46 -0.07 -0.63
C PHE A 120 22.67 1.27 -1.35
N ILE A 121 23.49 1.30 -2.40
CA ILE A 121 23.76 2.52 -3.18
C ILE A 121 22.45 3.08 -3.75
N LEU A 122 21.61 2.20 -4.28
CA LEU A 122 20.34 2.56 -4.88
C LEU A 122 19.34 3.08 -3.82
N ASN A 123 19.23 2.44 -2.65
CA ASN A 123 18.34 2.89 -1.59
C ASN A 123 18.82 4.23 -0.97
N LEU A 124 20.13 4.38 -0.74
CA LEU A 124 20.70 5.61 -0.22
C LEU A 124 20.54 6.79 -1.19
N SER A 125 20.80 6.58 -2.48
CA SER A 125 20.63 7.62 -3.50
C SER A 125 19.16 8.04 -3.64
N ALA A 126 18.21 7.11 -3.53
CA ALA A 126 16.78 7.44 -3.47
C ALA A 126 16.44 8.38 -2.30
N VAL A 127 16.96 8.11 -1.10
CA VAL A 127 16.75 8.96 0.07
C VAL A 127 17.36 10.35 -0.14
N ILE A 128 18.63 10.42 -0.55
CA ILE A 128 19.33 11.69 -0.79
C ILE A 128 18.58 12.52 -1.83
N PHE A 129 18.19 11.90 -2.95
CA PHE A 129 17.45 12.56 -4.01
C PHE A 129 16.08 13.06 -3.55
N GLY A 130 15.35 12.27 -2.76
CA GLY A 130 14.06 12.69 -2.19
C GLY A 130 14.19 13.87 -1.23
N VAL A 131 15.23 13.93 -0.39
CA VAL A 131 15.50 15.09 0.47
C VAL A 131 15.76 16.34 -0.36
N ILE A 132 16.63 16.23 -1.36
CA ILE A 132 16.95 17.35 -2.28
C ILE A 132 15.69 17.82 -2.98
N LEU A 133 14.88 16.90 -3.52
CA LEU A 133 13.64 17.21 -4.21
C LEU A 133 12.68 17.97 -3.29
N CYS A 134 12.43 17.48 -2.07
CA CYS A 134 11.58 18.15 -1.09
C CYS A 134 12.04 19.58 -0.76
N PHE A 135 13.35 19.79 -0.57
CA PHE A 135 13.90 21.12 -0.30
C PHE A 135 13.75 22.06 -1.49
N THR A 136 13.99 21.55 -2.71
CA THR A 136 13.79 22.34 -3.94
C THR A 136 12.32 22.69 -4.14
N ILE A 137 11.38 21.80 -3.81
CA ILE A 137 9.93 22.06 -3.86
C ILE A 137 9.52 23.13 -2.84
N SER A 138 10.04 23.07 -1.61
CA SER A 138 9.79 24.10 -0.58
C SER A 138 10.21 25.49 -1.08
N MET A 139 11.43 25.59 -1.62
CA MET A 139 11.96 26.83 -2.20
C MET A 139 11.19 27.29 -3.44
N TRP A 140 10.83 26.35 -4.33
CA TRP A 140 10.02 26.63 -5.52
C TRP A 140 8.66 27.21 -5.14
N LEU A 141 7.96 26.59 -4.18
CA LEU A 141 6.65 27.04 -3.73
C LEU A 141 6.77 28.41 -3.06
N TYR A 142 7.77 28.63 -2.22
CA TYR A 142 8.06 29.94 -1.64
C TYR A 142 8.20 31.03 -2.73
N PHE A 143 9.01 30.80 -3.77
CA PHE A 143 9.19 31.77 -4.85
C PHE A 143 7.92 31.99 -5.68
N LEU A 144 7.16 30.93 -5.93
CA LEU A 144 5.89 30.98 -6.65
C LEU A 144 4.87 31.84 -5.90
N LEU A 145 4.65 31.55 -4.61
CA LEU A 145 3.67 32.24 -3.77
C LEU A 145 4.08 33.70 -3.53
N LYS A 146 5.37 33.97 -3.31
CA LYS A 146 5.87 35.35 -3.14
C LYS A 146 5.65 36.22 -4.37
N GLN A 147 5.67 35.64 -5.57
CA GLN A 147 5.39 36.36 -6.81
C GLN A 147 3.89 36.58 -7.07
N GLN A 148 2.99 35.84 -6.40
CA GLN A 148 1.54 36.06 -6.45
C GLN A 148 1.07 37.15 -5.49
N GLN A 149 1.84 37.44 -4.44
CA GLN A 149 1.49 38.45 -3.45
C GLN A 149 1.50 39.86 -4.05
N LYS A 150 0.32 40.49 -4.10
CA LYS A 150 0.17 41.92 -4.43
C LYS A 150 0.45 42.82 -3.23
N THR A 151 0.23 42.33 -2.02
CA THR A 151 0.39 43.08 -0.75
C THR A 151 1.24 42.24 0.20
N LYS A 152 2.29 42.84 0.78
CA LYS A 152 3.19 42.15 1.71
C LYS A 152 2.41 41.67 2.95
N GLY A 153 2.41 40.35 3.21
CA GLY A 153 2.10 39.77 4.52
C GLY A 153 0.62 39.55 4.90
N LYS A 154 -0.37 39.75 4.01
CA LYS A 154 -1.79 39.49 4.31
C LYS A 154 -2.54 38.86 3.13
N SER A 155 -2.26 37.59 2.84
CA SER A 155 -3.09 36.79 1.92
C SER A 155 -3.86 35.75 2.72
N THR A 156 -5.17 35.95 2.85
CA THR A 156 -6.09 34.97 3.47
C THR A 156 -5.98 33.60 2.80
N ALA A 157 -5.76 33.57 1.48
CA ALA A 157 -5.56 32.33 0.72
C ALA A 157 -4.30 31.56 1.13
N LEU A 158 -3.21 32.24 1.51
CA LEU A 158 -1.98 31.59 1.97
C LEU A 158 -2.14 30.99 3.37
N PHE A 159 -2.84 31.70 4.26
CA PHE A 159 -3.21 31.14 5.55
C PHE A 159 -4.10 29.91 5.37
N ALA A 160 -5.12 29.99 4.50
CA ALA A 160 -5.98 28.85 4.20
C ALA A 160 -5.18 27.64 3.69
N LEU A 161 -4.24 27.84 2.75
CA LEU A 161 -3.35 26.78 2.26
C LEU A 161 -2.53 26.15 3.39
N SER A 162 -1.88 26.97 4.22
CA SER A 162 -1.09 26.48 5.36
C SER A 162 -1.95 25.71 6.36
N PHE A 163 -3.19 26.15 6.63
CA PHE A 163 -4.12 25.44 7.52
C PHE A 163 -4.61 24.12 6.92
N VAL A 164 -4.88 24.05 5.62
CA VAL A 164 -5.25 22.79 4.96
C VAL A 164 -4.13 21.76 5.11
N LEU A 165 -2.88 22.16 4.81
CA LEU A 165 -1.71 21.28 4.98
C LEU A 165 -1.47 20.89 6.44
N TRP A 166 -1.74 21.80 7.36
CA TRP A 166 -1.69 21.51 8.80
C TRP A 166 -2.71 20.45 9.21
N PHE A 167 -3.96 20.56 8.77
CA PHE A 167 -4.99 19.54 9.05
C PHE A 167 -4.62 18.18 8.48
N LEU A 168 -4.06 18.14 7.26
CA LEU A 168 -3.60 16.90 6.62
C LEU A 168 -2.50 16.18 7.41
N LEU A 169 -1.67 16.92 8.15
CA LEU A 169 -0.62 16.37 9.01
C LEU A 169 -1.12 15.98 10.41
N VAL A 170 -2.06 16.75 10.97
CA VAL A 170 -2.56 16.56 12.34
C VAL A 170 -3.60 15.44 12.44
N VAL A 171 -4.46 15.25 11.44
CA VAL A 171 -5.51 14.22 11.48
C VAL A 171 -4.93 12.80 11.58
N PRO A 172 -3.91 12.38 10.79
CA PRO A 172 -3.29 11.08 10.98
C PRO A 172 -2.65 10.91 12.36
N LEU A 173 -2.02 11.97 12.87
CA LEU A 173 -1.34 11.96 14.15
C LEU A 173 -2.32 11.86 15.34
N SER A 174 -3.51 12.45 15.22
CA SER A 174 -4.59 12.27 16.21
C SER A 174 -5.19 10.87 16.16
N GLY A 175 -5.28 10.26 14.96
CA GLY A 175 -5.59 8.84 14.81
C GLY A 175 -4.56 7.93 15.47
N GLU A 176 -3.28 8.22 15.29
CA GLU A 176 -2.20 7.50 15.95
C GLU A 176 -2.30 7.62 17.49
N LEU A 177 -2.54 8.83 18.00
CA LEU A 177 -2.76 9.05 19.43
C LEU A 177 -3.89 8.15 19.95
N LEU A 178 -5.04 8.14 19.26
CA LEU A 178 -6.19 7.33 19.65
C LEU A 178 -5.86 5.83 19.63
N LEU A 179 -5.12 5.37 18.62
CA LEU A 179 -4.66 3.98 18.53
C LEU A 179 -3.74 3.59 19.70
N ILE A 180 -2.80 4.46 20.08
CA ILE A 180 -1.89 4.20 21.19
C ILE A 180 -2.64 4.14 22.52
N LEU A 181 -3.61 5.05 22.74
CA LEU A 181 -4.44 5.04 23.95
C LEU A 181 -5.27 3.75 24.08
N MET A 182 -5.80 3.22 22.97
CA MET A 182 -6.48 1.92 22.96
C MET A 182 -5.51 0.77 23.25
N LYS A 183 -4.31 0.77 22.66
CA LYS A 183 -3.27 -0.25 22.91
C LYS A 183 -2.80 -0.27 24.36
N LEU A 184 -2.78 0.89 25.02
CA LEU A 184 -2.45 1.04 26.44
C LEU A 184 -3.65 0.80 27.37
N GLN A 185 -4.82 0.44 26.83
CA GLN A 185 -6.06 0.22 27.60
C GLN A 185 -6.51 1.43 28.44
N ILE A 186 -6.05 2.65 28.09
CA ILE A 186 -6.51 3.89 28.72
C ILE A 186 -7.93 4.22 28.25
N ILE A 187 -8.26 3.85 27.01
CA ILE A 187 -9.59 3.98 26.43
C ILE A 187 -10.02 2.65 25.81
N GLU A 188 -11.33 2.39 25.82
CA GLU A 188 -11.90 1.16 25.26
C GLU A 188 -11.78 1.08 23.73
N LEU A 189 -11.68 -0.15 23.21
CA LEU A 189 -11.75 -0.44 21.78
C LEU A 189 -13.22 -0.43 21.34
N THR A 190 -13.63 0.58 20.57
CA THR A 190 -14.97 0.64 19.95
C THR A 190 -14.88 0.69 18.42
N LYS A 191 -15.92 0.20 17.73
CA LYS A 191 -16.00 0.22 16.26
C LYS A 191 -15.78 1.63 15.69
N GLU A 192 -16.36 2.65 16.33
CA GLU A 192 -16.22 4.04 15.89
C GLU A 192 -14.80 4.59 16.03
N ARG A 193 -14.13 4.30 17.16
CA ARG A 193 -12.73 4.69 17.37
C ARG A 193 -11.81 4.02 16.36
N LEU A 194 -12.01 2.72 16.12
CA LEU A 194 -11.22 1.97 15.14
C LEU A 194 -11.45 2.46 13.71
N SER A 195 -12.70 2.78 13.37
CA SER A 195 -13.07 3.38 12.08
C SER A 195 -12.38 4.73 11.86
N PHE A 196 -12.35 5.59 12.89
CA PHE A 196 -11.59 6.85 12.84
C PHE A 196 -10.10 6.59 12.61
N VAL A 197 -9.46 5.74 13.42
CA VAL A 197 -8.03 5.39 13.27
C VAL A 197 -7.71 4.91 11.86
N ALA A 198 -8.53 4.01 11.32
CA ALA A 198 -8.33 3.46 9.98
C ALA A 198 -8.44 4.55 8.91
N LYS A 199 -9.47 5.40 8.96
CA LYS A 199 -9.68 6.47 7.98
C LYS A 199 -8.61 7.57 8.09
N SER A 200 -8.25 7.99 9.30
CA SER A 200 -7.19 8.99 9.51
C SER A 200 -5.82 8.45 9.10
N GLY A 201 -5.54 7.17 9.38
CA GLY A 201 -4.33 6.50 8.94
C GLY A 201 -4.26 6.40 7.41
N ALA A 202 -5.38 6.10 6.75
CA ALA A 202 -5.45 6.03 5.29
C ALA A 202 -5.02 7.34 4.61
N ILE A 203 -5.28 8.51 5.21
CA ILE A 203 -4.82 9.80 4.65
C ILE A 203 -3.32 9.79 4.35
N THR A 204 -2.51 9.14 5.21
CA THR A 204 -1.06 9.05 5.01
C THR A 204 -0.70 8.47 3.64
N THR A 205 -1.39 7.40 3.22
CA THR A 205 -1.17 6.74 1.92
C THR A 205 -1.48 7.66 0.73
N TRP A 206 -2.38 8.63 0.91
CA TRP A 206 -2.78 9.60 -0.11
C TRP A 206 -1.97 10.91 -0.06
N LEU A 207 -1.09 11.12 0.93
CA LEU A 207 -0.41 12.40 1.13
C LEU A 207 0.36 12.88 -0.10
N ASN A 208 1.10 11.98 -0.77
CA ASN A 208 1.84 12.34 -1.98
C ASN A 208 0.92 12.86 -3.10
N VAL A 209 -0.22 12.18 -3.31
CA VAL A 209 -1.23 12.56 -4.31
C VAL A 209 -1.91 13.88 -3.93
N ILE A 210 -2.23 14.08 -2.66
CA ILE A 210 -2.80 15.34 -2.16
C ILE A 210 -1.79 16.48 -2.32
N CYS A 211 -0.52 16.26 -2.02
CA CYS A 211 0.56 17.24 -2.23
C CYS A 211 0.71 17.60 -3.71
N LEU A 212 0.65 16.61 -4.62
CA LEU A 212 0.61 16.85 -6.06
C LEU A 212 -0.57 17.72 -6.47
N ALA A 213 -1.77 17.43 -5.97
CA ALA A 213 -2.96 18.24 -6.25
C ALA A 213 -2.80 19.68 -5.75
N VAL A 214 -2.26 19.86 -4.54
CA VAL A 214 -1.96 21.19 -3.98
C VAL A 214 -0.93 21.94 -4.84
N MET A 215 0.13 21.27 -5.30
CA MET A 215 1.13 21.88 -6.19
C MET A 215 0.51 22.28 -7.53
N PHE A 216 -0.33 21.42 -8.11
CA PHE A 216 -1.01 21.67 -9.37
C PHE A 216 -1.97 22.87 -9.30
N ILE A 217 -2.77 22.95 -8.22
CA ILE A 217 -3.68 24.08 -7.97
C ILE A 217 -2.88 25.38 -7.85
N ASN A 218 -1.82 25.40 -7.04
CA ASN A 218 -0.99 26.60 -6.87
C ASN A 218 -0.30 27.03 -8.17
N LEU A 219 0.19 26.08 -8.96
CA LEU A 219 0.78 26.36 -10.26
C LEU A 219 -0.26 26.91 -11.25
N SER A 220 -1.45 26.33 -11.30
CA SER A 220 -2.55 26.79 -12.16
C SER A 220 -2.96 28.23 -11.84
N ILE A 221 -3.12 28.53 -10.54
CA ILE A 221 -3.36 29.89 -10.06
C ILE A 221 -2.23 30.83 -10.48
N PHE A 222 -0.96 30.41 -10.36
CA PHE A 222 0.19 31.22 -10.76
C PHE A 222 0.23 31.51 -12.27
N ILE A 223 -0.06 30.51 -13.09
CA ILE A 223 -0.09 30.64 -14.56
C ILE A 223 -1.12 31.71 -14.94
N PHE A 224 -2.34 31.59 -14.42
CA PHE A 224 -3.45 32.48 -14.78
C PHE A 224 -3.29 33.89 -14.18
N GLN A 225 -2.99 33.98 -12.88
CA GLN A 225 -2.98 35.27 -12.18
C GLN A 225 -1.71 36.08 -12.41
N THR A 226 -0.56 35.42 -12.64
CA THR A 226 0.76 36.07 -12.68
C THR A 226 1.42 35.94 -14.05
N HIS A 227 1.60 34.72 -14.55
CA HIS A 227 2.37 34.52 -15.78
C HIS A 227 1.70 35.14 -17.00
N PHE A 228 0.40 34.87 -17.21
CA PHE A 228 -0.35 35.38 -18.36
C PHE A 228 -0.37 36.92 -18.38
N LYS A 229 -0.56 37.55 -17.21
CA LYS A 229 -0.53 39.01 -17.09
C LYS A 229 0.84 39.60 -17.43
N ARG A 230 1.93 38.97 -16.96
CA ARG A 230 3.29 39.43 -17.27
C ARG A 230 3.62 39.28 -18.76
N THR A 231 3.17 38.20 -19.40
CA THR A 231 3.37 38.00 -20.84
C THR A 231 2.57 39.02 -21.65
N LEU A 232 1.32 39.29 -21.26
CA LEU A 232 0.50 40.31 -21.91
C LEU A 232 1.12 41.71 -21.76
N GLN A 233 1.52 42.09 -20.55
CA GLN A 233 2.15 43.38 -20.27
C GLN A 233 3.48 43.56 -21.04
N ALA A 234 4.27 42.51 -21.19
CA ALA A 234 5.51 42.56 -21.96
C ALA A 234 5.27 42.67 -23.49
N LYS A 235 4.15 42.18 -23.99
CA LYS A 235 3.76 42.30 -25.41
C LYS A 235 3.25 43.69 -25.75
N ILE A 236 2.44 44.28 -24.85
CA ILE A 236 1.84 45.62 -25.05
C ILE A 236 2.89 46.73 -24.89
N GLU A 237 3.91 46.53 -24.05
CA GLU A 237 4.93 47.55 -23.79
C GLU A 237 5.73 47.92 -25.04
N GLN A 238 5.79 49.22 -25.32
CA GLN A 238 6.47 49.77 -26.50
C GLN A 238 7.87 50.28 -26.18
N ASP A 239 8.10 50.83 -24.98
CA ASP A 239 9.43 51.27 -24.58
C ASP A 239 10.38 50.07 -24.48
N THR A 240 11.51 50.15 -25.18
CA THR A 240 12.51 49.08 -25.27
C THR A 240 13.09 48.69 -23.91
N ILE A 241 13.31 49.65 -23.00
CA ILE A 241 13.92 49.38 -21.69
C ILE A 241 12.89 48.71 -20.77
N GLU A 242 11.71 49.28 -20.64
CA GLU A 242 10.63 48.69 -19.82
C GLU A 242 10.16 47.34 -20.36
N LYS A 243 10.12 47.17 -21.70
CA LYS A 243 9.85 45.87 -22.32
C LYS A 243 10.86 44.81 -21.91
N ARG A 244 12.17 45.13 -21.90
CA ARG A 244 13.21 44.19 -21.45
C ARG A 244 13.02 43.78 -19.98
N LYS A 245 12.68 44.73 -19.09
CA LYS A 245 12.39 44.44 -17.68
C LYS A 245 11.17 43.52 -17.52
N LYS A 246 10.07 43.80 -18.23
CA LYS A 246 8.85 42.98 -18.21
C LYS A 246 9.08 41.58 -18.80
N LEU A 247 9.86 41.47 -19.88
CA LEU A 247 10.26 40.19 -20.46
C LEU A 247 11.10 39.36 -19.47
N ALA A 248 12.02 39.97 -18.73
CA ALA A 248 12.80 39.27 -17.71
C ALA A 248 11.89 38.65 -16.63
N LEU A 249 10.88 39.40 -16.14
CA LEU A 249 9.89 38.89 -15.18
C LEU A 249 9.02 37.76 -15.76
N ALA A 250 8.67 37.86 -17.05
CA ALA A 250 7.96 36.79 -17.76
C ALA A 250 8.82 35.52 -17.87
N GLN A 251 10.11 35.64 -18.20
CA GLN A 251 11.02 34.49 -18.28
C GLN A 251 11.27 33.84 -16.92
N VAL A 252 11.39 34.63 -15.84
CA VAL A 252 11.48 34.09 -14.47
C VAL A 252 10.23 33.30 -14.11
N SER A 253 9.04 33.82 -14.42
CA SER A 253 7.78 33.07 -14.20
C SER A 253 7.70 31.80 -15.05
N LYS A 254 8.16 31.85 -16.30
CA LYS A 254 8.21 30.70 -17.21
C LYS A 254 9.12 29.60 -16.66
N ARG A 255 10.30 29.96 -16.14
CA ARG A 255 11.23 29.03 -15.50
C ARG A 255 10.63 28.37 -14.25
N LEU A 256 9.89 29.11 -13.43
CA LEU A 256 9.17 28.53 -12.28
C LEU A 256 8.10 27.52 -12.71
N ILE A 257 7.38 27.79 -13.80
CA ILE A 257 6.39 26.86 -14.35
C ILE A 257 7.07 25.57 -14.80
N TYR A 258 8.17 25.67 -15.55
CA TYR A 258 8.90 24.49 -16.01
C TYR A 258 9.43 23.63 -14.86
N TRP A 259 10.10 24.23 -13.87
CA TRP A 259 10.61 23.47 -12.72
C TRP A 259 9.50 22.85 -11.88
N GLY A 260 8.39 23.56 -11.68
CA GLY A 260 7.22 23.02 -10.98
C GLY A 260 6.59 21.84 -11.71
N THR A 261 6.42 21.97 -13.02
CA THR A 261 5.87 20.91 -13.88
C THR A 261 6.78 19.68 -13.89
N LEU A 262 8.09 19.88 -14.03
CA LEU A 262 9.07 18.79 -13.97
C LEU A 262 9.02 18.05 -12.64
N ALA A 263 8.98 18.77 -11.51
CA ALA A 263 8.90 18.16 -10.18
C ALA A 263 7.60 17.36 -10.00
N MET A 264 6.46 17.89 -10.46
CA MET A 264 5.18 17.18 -10.40
C MET A 264 5.17 15.93 -11.28
N ILE A 265 5.71 15.99 -12.50
CA ILE A 265 5.84 14.82 -13.37
C ILE A 265 6.66 13.75 -12.67
N LEU A 266 7.82 14.12 -12.11
CA LEU A 266 8.69 13.18 -11.41
C LEU A 266 7.97 12.51 -10.24
N ILE A 267 7.34 13.28 -9.34
CA ILE A 267 6.60 12.73 -8.20
C ILE A 267 5.44 11.84 -8.69
N ALA A 268 4.67 12.29 -9.68
CA ALA A 268 3.55 11.52 -10.22
C ALA A 268 4.01 10.21 -10.86
N THR A 269 5.08 10.22 -11.65
CA THR A 269 5.63 8.99 -12.25
C THR A 269 6.16 8.03 -11.20
N ALA A 270 6.83 8.53 -10.15
CA ALA A 270 7.33 7.69 -9.07
C ALA A 270 6.19 7.08 -8.25
N GLN A 271 5.16 7.87 -7.94
CA GLN A 271 3.96 7.40 -7.23
C GLN A 271 3.18 6.37 -8.06
N LEU A 272 2.95 6.63 -9.35
CA LEU A 272 2.27 5.70 -10.25
C LEU A 272 3.07 4.41 -10.43
N TYR A 273 4.39 4.49 -10.60
CA TYR A 273 5.23 3.31 -10.67
C TYR A 273 5.20 2.50 -9.37
N TRP A 274 5.16 3.16 -8.22
CA TRP A 274 4.99 2.49 -6.94
C TRP A 274 3.66 1.73 -6.87
N GLU A 275 2.54 2.39 -7.11
CA GLU A 275 1.21 1.79 -7.03
C GLU A 275 0.98 0.70 -8.08
N GLN A 276 1.47 0.90 -9.31
CA GLN A 276 1.16 0.02 -10.44
C GLN A 276 2.23 -1.01 -10.75
N VAL A 277 3.44 -0.92 -10.21
CA VAL A 277 4.52 -1.85 -10.55
C VAL A 277 5.23 -2.34 -9.31
N ALA A 278 5.85 -1.44 -8.54
CA ALA A 278 6.78 -1.84 -7.47
C ALA A 278 6.09 -2.42 -6.23
N SER A 279 4.85 -2.03 -5.93
CA SER A 279 4.10 -2.54 -4.79
C SER A 279 3.29 -3.81 -5.09
N ARG A 280 3.29 -4.29 -6.35
CA ARG A 280 2.54 -5.49 -6.70
C ARG A 280 3.11 -6.71 -5.96
N PRO A 281 2.25 -7.52 -5.31
CA PRO A 281 2.70 -8.78 -4.74
C PRO A 281 3.28 -9.67 -5.84
N PRO A 282 4.23 -10.56 -5.50
CA PRO A 282 4.74 -11.54 -6.44
C PRO A 282 3.60 -12.40 -6.99
N GLN A 283 3.62 -12.65 -8.29
CA GLN A 283 2.56 -13.41 -8.96
C GLN A 283 2.68 -14.91 -8.61
N LEU A 284 1.56 -15.54 -8.28
CA LEU A 284 1.47 -17.00 -8.12
C LEU A 284 1.78 -17.69 -9.45
N SER A 285 2.52 -18.80 -9.43
CA SER A 285 2.62 -19.66 -10.61
C SER A 285 1.25 -20.24 -10.97
N GLU A 286 1.05 -20.49 -12.26
CA GLU A 286 -0.21 -21.04 -12.78
C GLU A 286 -0.59 -22.35 -12.07
N ALA A 287 -1.87 -22.50 -11.75
CA ALA A 287 -2.40 -23.70 -11.10
C ALA A 287 -2.86 -24.69 -12.15
N ILE A 288 -2.31 -25.90 -12.13
CA ILE A 288 -2.69 -26.97 -13.06
C ILE A 288 -4.06 -27.54 -12.62
N PRO A 289 -5.09 -27.51 -13.49
CA PRO A 289 -6.39 -28.07 -13.13
C PRO A 289 -6.29 -29.58 -12.95
N VAL A 290 -6.92 -30.10 -11.90
CA VAL A 290 -7.00 -31.54 -11.62
C VAL A 290 -8.45 -32.00 -11.53
N ASN A 291 -8.72 -33.17 -12.09
CA ASN A 291 -10.02 -33.83 -12.03
C ASN A 291 -9.96 -35.02 -11.08
N LEU A 292 -11.10 -35.34 -10.48
CA LEU A 292 -11.26 -36.55 -9.69
C LEU A 292 -11.42 -37.75 -10.62
N ASP A 293 -10.78 -38.86 -10.28
CA ASP A 293 -10.99 -40.14 -10.96
C ASP A 293 -12.33 -40.78 -10.55
N GLN A 294 -12.62 -41.96 -11.12
CA GLN A 294 -13.83 -42.74 -10.82
C GLN A 294 -13.94 -43.10 -9.33
N THR A 295 -12.83 -43.13 -8.59
CA THR A 295 -12.78 -43.41 -7.15
C THR A 295 -12.81 -42.15 -6.27
N GLN A 296 -13.11 -40.99 -6.85
CA GLN A 296 -13.15 -39.68 -6.19
C GLN A 296 -11.79 -39.27 -5.61
N GLN A 297 -10.71 -39.53 -6.37
CA GLN A 297 -9.34 -39.21 -5.98
C GLN A 297 -8.62 -38.39 -7.06
N VAL A 298 -7.78 -37.45 -6.64
CA VAL A 298 -6.77 -36.83 -7.48
C VAL A 298 -5.49 -37.65 -7.39
N ARG A 299 -4.91 -38.00 -8.55
CA ARG A 299 -3.63 -38.71 -8.66
C ARG A 299 -2.60 -37.84 -9.35
N ILE A 300 -1.46 -37.61 -8.71
CA ILE A 300 -0.39 -36.75 -9.22
C ILE A 300 0.91 -37.56 -9.27
N PRO A 301 1.55 -37.71 -10.45
CA PRO A 301 2.83 -38.40 -10.56
C PRO A 301 3.94 -37.75 -9.73
N ILE A 302 4.70 -38.54 -8.98
CA ILE A 302 5.83 -38.07 -8.17
C ILE A 302 6.91 -37.42 -9.04
N GLU A 303 7.12 -37.92 -10.26
CA GLU A 303 8.06 -37.35 -11.23
C GLU A 303 7.79 -35.86 -11.52
N GLN A 304 6.52 -35.44 -11.46
CA GLN A 304 6.14 -34.04 -11.69
C GLN A 304 6.57 -33.12 -10.54
N VAL A 305 6.66 -33.63 -9.31
CA VAL A 305 6.74 -32.81 -8.09
C VAL A 305 7.98 -33.04 -7.22
N LYS A 306 8.87 -33.95 -7.63
CA LYS A 306 10.07 -34.33 -6.86
C LYS A 306 11.25 -33.36 -6.96
N ASP A 307 11.21 -32.38 -7.87
CA ASP A 307 12.32 -31.48 -8.24
C ASP A 307 12.67 -30.41 -7.18
N GLY A 308 11.96 -30.42 -6.04
CA GLY A 308 12.16 -29.45 -4.96
C GLY A 308 11.43 -28.12 -5.17
N LYS A 309 10.71 -27.95 -6.28
CA LYS A 309 9.93 -26.75 -6.56
C LYS A 309 8.51 -26.85 -6.03
N LEU A 310 7.85 -25.69 -5.95
CA LEU A 310 6.43 -25.58 -5.66
C LEU A 310 5.63 -25.87 -6.94
N HIS A 311 4.86 -26.96 -6.93
CA HIS A 311 3.94 -27.33 -8.02
C HIS A 311 2.51 -27.10 -7.61
N ARG A 312 1.84 -26.16 -8.27
CA ARG A 312 0.48 -25.74 -7.91
C ARG A 312 -0.56 -26.43 -8.76
N PHE A 313 -1.63 -26.83 -8.10
CA PHE A 313 -2.80 -27.47 -8.67
C PHE A 313 -4.08 -26.76 -8.21
N VAL A 314 -5.16 -26.96 -8.95
CA VAL A 314 -6.49 -26.46 -8.58
C VAL A 314 -7.54 -27.53 -8.85
N TRP A 315 -8.32 -27.83 -7.83
CA TRP A 315 -9.54 -28.63 -7.96
C TRP A 315 -10.75 -27.71 -7.89
N ILE A 316 -11.70 -27.88 -8.81
CA ILE A 316 -12.96 -27.14 -8.81
C ILE A 316 -14.00 -28.02 -8.12
N ALA A 317 -14.49 -27.56 -6.97
CA ALA A 317 -15.56 -28.23 -6.25
C ALA A 317 -16.89 -28.09 -7.00
N ASP A 318 -17.88 -28.92 -6.66
CA ASP A 318 -19.18 -28.92 -7.31
C ASP A 318 -19.91 -27.57 -7.20
N ASP A 319 -19.62 -26.77 -6.18
CA ASP A 319 -20.17 -25.42 -6.05
C ASP A 319 -19.42 -24.35 -6.87
N GLY A 320 -18.43 -24.78 -7.66
CA GLY A 320 -17.52 -23.96 -8.46
C GLY A 320 -16.34 -23.41 -7.67
N LYS A 321 -16.19 -23.73 -6.39
CA LYS A 321 -15.11 -23.19 -5.58
C LYS A 321 -13.75 -23.73 -6.04
N ALA A 322 -12.82 -22.81 -6.32
CA ALA A 322 -11.47 -23.16 -6.75
C ALA A 322 -10.56 -23.42 -5.54
N VAL A 323 -10.36 -24.70 -5.22
CA VAL A 323 -9.49 -25.14 -4.13
C VAL A 323 -8.07 -25.31 -4.68
N ARG A 324 -7.21 -24.35 -4.38
CA ARG A 324 -5.80 -24.40 -4.79
C ARG A 324 -4.96 -25.15 -3.76
N PHE A 325 -4.06 -25.97 -4.23
CA PHE A 325 -3.08 -26.64 -3.38
C PHE A 325 -1.75 -26.73 -4.11
N PHE A 326 -0.68 -27.01 -3.38
CA PHE A 326 0.59 -27.28 -3.99
C PHE A 326 1.30 -28.44 -3.33
N ILE A 327 2.19 -29.05 -4.09
CA ILE A 327 3.06 -30.11 -3.64
C ILE A 327 4.50 -29.62 -3.77
N ILE A 328 5.30 -29.89 -2.75
CA ILE A 328 6.73 -29.55 -2.74
C ILE A 328 7.55 -30.69 -2.12
N ASN A 329 8.68 -31.01 -2.73
CA ASN A 329 9.70 -31.83 -2.09
C ASN A 329 10.53 -30.99 -1.12
N ARG A 330 10.41 -31.29 0.18
CA ARG A 330 10.96 -30.47 1.26
C ARG A 330 12.46 -30.63 1.46
N GLN A 331 13.07 -31.64 0.83
CA GLN A 331 14.49 -31.93 0.94
C GLN A 331 15.11 -32.12 -0.45
N PRO A 332 16.27 -31.52 -0.74
CA PRO A 332 16.90 -31.64 -2.05
C PRO A 332 17.45 -33.04 -2.33
N ASN A 333 17.93 -33.74 -1.28
CA ASN A 333 18.65 -35.01 -1.42
C ASN A 333 17.81 -36.24 -1.06
N LYS A 334 16.54 -36.05 -0.70
CA LYS A 334 15.63 -37.13 -0.29
C LYS A 334 14.22 -36.76 -0.70
N LEU A 335 13.46 -37.75 -1.16
CA LEU A 335 12.04 -37.57 -1.42
C LEU A 335 11.30 -37.40 -0.08
N SER A 336 10.87 -36.17 0.20
CA SER A 336 10.11 -35.79 1.39
C SER A 336 9.01 -34.82 0.98
N LEU A 337 7.95 -35.36 0.38
CA LEU A 337 6.86 -34.58 -0.18
C LEU A 337 5.93 -34.05 0.93
N ALA A 338 5.29 -32.92 0.65
CA ALA A 338 4.15 -32.42 1.40
C ALA A 338 3.10 -31.89 0.42
N ALA A 339 1.85 -32.30 0.61
CA ALA A 339 0.68 -31.73 -0.04
C ALA A 339 -0.03 -30.78 0.93
N VAL A 340 -0.19 -29.53 0.53
CA VAL A 340 -0.74 -28.47 1.38
C VAL A 340 -1.65 -27.56 0.56
N PHE A 341 -2.66 -26.97 1.19
CA PHE A 341 -3.45 -25.92 0.56
C PHE A 341 -2.59 -24.69 0.27
N ASP A 342 -2.85 -24.01 -0.84
CA ASP A 342 -2.22 -22.74 -1.21
C ASP A 342 -2.87 -21.58 -0.43
N ALA A 343 -2.97 -21.75 0.89
CA ALA A 343 -3.63 -20.86 1.82
C ALA A 343 -3.10 -21.07 3.25
N CYS A 344 -3.29 -20.07 4.12
CA CYS A 344 -2.90 -20.14 5.53
C CYS A 344 -4.01 -19.60 6.43
N LEU A 345 -3.98 -19.97 7.71
CA LEU A 345 -5.01 -19.58 8.68
C LEU A 345 -5.05 -18.07 8.97
N LEU A 346 -3.96 -17.34 8.66
CA LEU A 346 -3.84 -15.91 8.97
C LEU A 346 -4.14 -15.00 7.78
N CYS A 347 -3.65 -15.37 6.58
CA CYS A 347 -3.77 -14.57 5.36
C CYS A 347 -4.86 -15.11 4.42
N GLY A 348 -5.40 -16.31 4.66
CA GLY A 348 -6.37 -16.94 3.76
C GLY A 348 -5.72 -17.39 2.45
N ASP A 349 -6.45 -17.26 1.34
CA ASP A 349 -6.09 -17.69 -0.01
C ASP A 349 -5.17 -16.74 -0.79
N GLN A 350 -4.33 -15.96 -0.10
CA GLN A 350 -3.32 -15.12 -0.78
C GLN A 350 -2.25 -15.96 -1.51
N GLY A 351 -2.01 -17.20 -1.04
CA GLY A 351 -1.11 -18.16 -1.65
C GLY A 351 0.38 -17.95 -1.34
N TYR A 352 1.19 -18.81 -1.93
CA TYR A 352 2.64 -18.87 -1.72
C TYR A 352 3.42 -18.84 -3.03
N VAL A 353 4.57 -18.17 -3.03
CA VAL A 353 5.47 -18.14 -4.20
C VAL A 353 6.82 -18.74 -3.86
N MET A 354 7.47 -19.32 -4.86
CA MET A 354 8.88 -19.72 -4.74
C MET A 354 9.76 -18.59 -5.28
N GLN A 355 10.59 -18.02 -4.41
CA GLN A 355 11.56 -16.98 -4.75
C GLN A 355 12.97 -17.51 -4.47
N GLY A 356 13.71 -17.85 -5.54
CA GLY A 356 14.96 -18.59 -5.41
C GLY A 356 14.72 -19.93 -4.72
N ASN A 357 15.39 -20.17 -3.60
CA ASN A 357 15.28 -21.41 -2.81
C ASN A 357 14.38 -21.27 -1.57
N GLN A 358 13.46 -20.29 -1.58
CA GLN A 358 12.56 -20.02 -0.46
C GLN A 358 11.10 -20.02 -0.91
N VAL A 359 10.22 -20.45 -0.02
CA VAL A 359 8.76 -20.32 -0.18
C VAL A 359 8.30 -19.13 0.65
N VAL A 360 7.55 -18.20 0.06
CA VAL A 360 7.15 -16.94 0.70
C VAL A 360 5.63 -16.81 0.63
N CYS A 361 5.00 -16.48 1.76
CA CYS A 361 3.58 -16.14 1.80
C CYS A 361 3.35 -14.79 1.09
N VAL A 362 2.47 -14.75 0.10
CA VAL A 362 2.18 -13.51 -0.64
C VAL A 362 1.49 -12.46 0.23
N GLY A 363 0.66 -12.89 1.18
CA GLY A 363 -0.13 -11.99 2.02
C GLY A 363 0.69 -11.23 3.07
N CYS A 364 1.66 -11.88 3.71
CA CYS A 364 2.45 -11.30 4.80
C CYS A 364 3.95 -11.23 4.56
N GLY A 365 4.46 -11.78 3.44
CA GLY A 365 5.87 -11.76 3.08
C GLY A 365 6.77 -12.66 3.96
N VAL A 366 6.20 -13.47 4.86
CA VAL A 366 7.00 -14.34 5.73
C VAL A 366 7.62 -15.47 4.89
N HIS A 367 8.93 -15.66 5.08
CA HIS A 367 9.70 -16.73 4.46
C HIS A 367 9.51 -18.03 5.24
N MET A 368 9.03 -19.05 4.55
CA MET A 368 8.79 -20.37 5.12
C MET A 368 10.09 -21.17 5.16
N PHE A 369 10.32 -21.81 6.30
CA PHE A 369 11.33 -22.86 6.37
C PHE A 369 10.78 -24.10 5.67
N ILE A 370 11.25 -24.38 4.44
CA ILE A 370 10.72 -25.45 3.57
C ILE A 370 10.53 -26.81 4.28
N PRO A 371 11.48 -27.29 5.12
CA PRO A 371 11.29 -28.54 5.87
C PRO A 371 10.11 -28.55 6.85
N SER A 372 9.57 -27.39 7.23
CA SER A 372 8.39 -27.28 8.08
C SER A 372 7.06 -27.30 7.33
N ILE A 373 7.07 -27.17 6.00
CA ILE A 373 5.85 -27.22 5.19
C ILE A 373 5.19 -28.61 5.36
N GLY A 374 3.86 -28.61 5.55
CA GLY A 374 3.09 -29.79 5.94
C GLY A 374 2.98 -30.00 7.46
N LYS A 375 3.56 -29.12 8.29
CA LYS A 375 3.24 -29.02 9.72
C LYS A 375 2.27 -27.88 9.96
N PRO A 376 1.20 -28.09 10.76
CA PRO A 376 0.21 -27.06 11.03
C PRO A 376 0.78 -25.93 11.90
N GLY A 377 0.18 -24.73 11.78
CA GLY A 377 0.40 -23.59 12.67
C GLY A 377 1.05 -22.35 12.04
N GLY A 378 0.73 -21.18 12.60
CA GLY A 378 1.33 -19.91 12.20
C GLY A 378 1.06 -19.52 10.74
N CYS A 379 2.12 -19.08 10.04
CA CYS A 379 2.07 -18.73 8.61
C CYS A 379 2.35 -19.93 7.68
N ASN A 380 2.50 -21.15 8.20
CA ASN A 380 2.69 -22.31 7.33
C ASN A 380 1.42 -22.60 6.51
N PRO A 381 1.59 -23.09 5.26
CA PRO A 381 0.46 -23.55 4.45
C PRO A 381 -0.33 -24.62 5.21
N VAL A 382 -1.66 -24.57 5.14
CA VAL A 382 -2.52 -25.55 5.83
C VAL A 382 -2.28 -26.93 5.21
N PRO A 383 -1.90 -27.95 5.99
CA PRO A 383 -1.72 -29.30 5.46
C PRO A 383 -3.02 -29.86 4.92
N ILE A 384 -2.92 -30.61 3.82
CA ILE A 384 -3.98 -31.52 3.40
C ILE A 384 -3.79 -32.79 4.24
N GLU A 385 -4.81 -33.21 4.97
CA GLU A 385 -4.74 -34.41 5.80
C GLU A 385 -5.05 -35.67 4.96
N ASP A 386 -4.54 -36.82 5.42
CA ASP A 386 -4.83 -38.15 4.85
C ASP A 386 -4.51 -38.37 3.35
N TRP A 387 -3.63 -37.54 2.75
CA TRP A 387 -3.06 -37.86 1.44
C TRP A 387 -2.09 -39.05 1.53
N GLN A 388 -1.99 -39.80 0.44
CA GLN A 388 -1.18 -41.02 0.38
C GLN A 388 -0.06 -40.90 -0.65
N GLN A 389 1.07 -41.54 -0.37
CA GLN A 389 2.18 -41.66 -1.30
C GLN A 389 2.36 -43.13 -1.67
N THR A 390 2.36 -43.42 -2.97
CA THR A 390 2.78 -44.70 -3.54
C THR A 390 4.23 -44.60 -4.05
N GLU A 391 4.74 -45.63 -4.73
CA GLU A 391 6.07 -45.55 -5.36
C GLU A 391 6.13 -44.49 -6.47
N ASN A 392 5.02 -44.27 -7.18
CA ASN A 392 4.99 -43.43 -8.39
C ASN A 392 4.07 -42.22 -8.30
N GLU A 393 3.09 -42.20 -7.39
CA GLU A 393 2.03 -41.19 -7.35
C GLU A 393 1.69 -40.72 -5.93
N ILE A 394 1.25 -39.47 -5.84
CA ILE A 394 0.50 -38.91 -4.72
C ILE A 394 -0.99 -39.06 -4.99
N ILE A 395 -1.74 -39.49 -3.98
CA ILE A 395 -3.18 -39.67 -4.03
C ILE A 395 -3.83 -38.77 -2.98
N ILE A 396 -4.73 -37.89 -3.40
CA ILE A 396 -5.49 -36.99 -2.53
C ILE A 396 -6.97 -37.27 -2.74
N ARG A 397 -7.71 -37.59 -1.67
CA ARG A 397 -9.14 -37.87 -1.75
C ARG A 397 -9.94 -36.57 -1.85
N ARG A 398 -11.11 -36.64 -2.48
CA ARG A 398 -12.09 -35.54 -2.51
C ARG A 398 -12.35 -34.95 -1.12
N THR A 399 -12.60 -35.79 -0.12
CA THR A 399 -12.88 -35.34 1.25
C THR A 399 -11.75 -34.50 1.83
N SER A 400 -10.49 -34.89 1.60
CA SER A 400 -9.32 -34.13 2.04
C SER A 400 -9.22 -32.76 1.35
N LEU A 401 -9.71 -32.61 0.12
CA LEU A 401 -9.76 -31.31 -0.58
C LEU A 401 -10.94 -30.45 -0.09
N GLU A 402 -12.07 -31.10 0.24
CA GLU A 402 -13.27 -30.43 0.77
C GLU A 402 -13.00 -29.74 2.13
N ASP A 403 -12.10 -30.28 2.96
CA ASP A 403 -11.67 -29.67 4.22
C ASP A 403 -11.08 -28.25 4.01
N GLY A 404 -10.50 -28.00 2.83
CA GLY A 404 -9.91 -26.71 2.48
C GLY A 404 -10.91 -25.70 1.93
N LEU A 405 -12.17 -26.06 1.67
CA LEU A 405 -13.14 -25.19 1.00
C LEU A 405 -13.24 -23.83 1.68
N ASN A 406 -13.28 -23.77 3.01
CA ASN A 406 -13.41 -22.53 3.77
C ASN A 406 -12.18 -21.62 3.72
N LEU A 407 -11.03 -22.11 3.22
CA LEU A 407 -9.82 -21.31 3.06
C LEU A 407 -9.85 -20.45 1.79
N PHE A 408 -10.68 -20.82 0.81
CA PHE A 408 -10.73 -20.16 -0.50
C PHE A 408 -11.98 -19.30 -0.65
N SER A 409 -11.88 -18.26 -1.46
CA SER A 409 -12.99 -17.35 -1.78
C SER A 409 -13.37 -17.34 -3.27
N THR A 410 -12.46 -17.83 -4.13
CA THR A 410 -12.64 -17.80 -5.58
C THR A 410 -13.68 -18.84 -6.04
N ILE A 411 -14.70 -18.38 -6.76
CA ILE A 411 -15.72 -19.23 -7.41
C ILE A 411 -15.53 -19.11 -8.92
N VAL A 412 -15.32 -20.24 -9.57
CA VAL A 412 -15.30 -20.37 -11.02
C VAL A 412 -16.72 -20.60 -11.51
N GLU A 413 -17.08 -19.90 -12.58
CA GLU A 413 -18.37 -20.11 -13.23
C GLU A 413 -18.37 -21.46 -13.95
N ILE A 414 -19.28 -22.35 -13.56
CA ILE A 414 -19.45 -23.68 -14.13
C ILE A 414 -20.88 -23.86 -14.61
N ASP A 415 -21.05 -24.65 -15.66
CA ASP A 415 -22.37 -25.10 -16.13
C ASP A 415 -22.90 -26.16 -15.16
N VAL A 416 -24.07 -25.89 -14.60
CA VAL A 416 -24.79 -26.78 -13.68
C VAL A 416 -26.19 -27.05 -14.22
N GLN A 417 -26.81 -28.14 -13.80
CA GLN A 417 -28.14 -28.52 -14.25
C GLN A 417 -29.06 -28.71 -13.05
N ASP A 418 -30.27 -28.15 -13.14
CA ASP A 418 -31.32 -28.41 -12.16
C ASP A 418 -31.78 -29.88 -12.28
N PRO A 419 -31.64 -30.72 -11.25
CA PRO A 419 -31.98 -32.14 -11.32
C PRO A 419 -33.50 -32.38 -11.39
N ILE A 420 -34.33 -31.36 -11.17
CA ILE A 420 -35.80 -31.46 -11.28
C ILE A 420 -36.28 -30.96 -12.63
N SER A 421 -35.87 -29.75 -13.05
CA SER A 421 -36.36 -29.17 -14.31
C SER A 421 -35.49 -29.52 -15.52
N GLY A 422 -34.27 -30.02 -15.32
CA GLY A 422 -33.30 -30.28 -16.38
C GLY A 422 -32.70 -29.02 -17.01
N LYS A 423 -33.05 -27.82 -16.51
CA LYS A 423 -32.56 -26.56 -17.04
C LYS A 423 -31.07 -26.39 -16.74
N LYS A 424 -30.30 -26.01 -17.77
CA LYS A 424 -28.89 -25.61 -17.62
C LYS A 424 -28.81 -24.19 -17.05
N LEU A 425 -28.01 -24.02 -16.01
CA LEU A 425 -27.80 -22.79 -15.26
C LEU A 425 -26.29 -22.59 -15.07
N LYS A 426 -25.89 -21.39 -14.65
CA LYS A 426 -24.57 -21.18 -14.07
C LYS A 426 -24.67 -21.21 -12.55
N ASN A 427 -23.69 -21.78 -11.86
CA ASN A 427 -23.63 -21.79 -10.39
C ASN A 427 -23.62 -20.36 -9.78
N THR A 428 -23.18 -19.36 -10.53
CA THR A 428 -23.14 -17.94 -10.15
C THR A 428 -24.50 -17.22 -10.31
N GLN A 429 -25.45 -17.82 -11.02
CA GLN A 429 -26.73 -17.18 -11.40
C GLN A 429 -27.91 -17.59 -10.53
N THR A 430 -27.73 -18.53 -9.58
CA THR A 430 -28.78 -18.95 -8.66
C THR A 430 -28.25 -19.05 -7.23
N GLU A 431 -29.04 -18.56 -6.27
CA GLU A 431 -28.76 -18.69 -4.83
C GLU A 431 -29.31 -20.01 -4.27
N HIS A 432 -30.14 -20.71 -5.04
CA HIS A 432 -30.81 -21.94 -4.62
C HIS A 432 -29.88 -23.14 -4.84
N LYS A 433 -29.22 -23.57 -3.76
CA LYS A 433 -28.36 -24.76 -3.75
C LYS A 433 -28.59 -25.66 -2.55
N TYR A 434 -28.28 -26.95 -2.72
CA TYR A 434 -28.37 -27.94 -1.65
C TYR A 434 -27.26 -28.97 -1.77
N SER A 435 -26.61 -29.29 -0.65
CA SER A 435 -25.55 -30.29 -0.60
C SER A 435 -26.09 -31.62 -0.08
N TYR A 436 -25.87 -32.71 -0.83
CA TYR A 436 -26.30 -34.06 -0.50
C TYR A 436 -25.27 -35.10 -0.96
N LYS A 437 -24.91 -36.07 -0.12
CA LYS A 437 -23.89 -37.12 -0.39
C LYS A 437 -22.60 -36.58 -1.02
N ASN A 438 -22.03 -35.53 -0.41
CA ASN A 438 -20.81 -34.83 -0.84
C ASN A 438 -20.89 -34.19 -2.24
N ARG A 439 -22.09 -33.98 -2.80
CA ARG A 439 -22.29 -33.20 -4.01
C ARG A 439 -23.16 -31.98 -3.76
N THR A 440 -22.91 -30.89 -4.48
CA THR A 440 -23.74 -29.68 -4.41
C THR A 440 -24.60 -29.58 -5.68
N PHE A 441 -25.91 -29.48 -5.49
CA PHE A 441 -26.89 -29.34 -6.55
C PHE A 441 -27.44 -27.92 -6.58
N PHE A 442 -27.79 -27.44 -7.77
CA PHE A 442 -28.28 -26.09 -8.03
C PHE A 442 -29.69 -26.16 -8.62
N PHE A 443 -30.52 -25.19 -8.28
CA PHE A 443 -31.93 -25.16 -8.65
C PHE A 443 -32.30 -23.83 -9.28
N GLU A 444 -33.21 -23.87 -10.25
CA GLU A 444 -33.71 -22.65 -10.91
C GLU A 444 -34.53 -21.78 -9.96
N ASN A 445 -35.24 -22.40 -9.01
CA ASN A 445 -36.15 -21.72 -8.09
C ASN A 445 -36.26 -22.46 -6.75
N GLU A 446 -36.81 -21.76 -5.75
CA GLU A 446 -37.02 -22.30 -4.40
C GLU A 446 -37.93 -23.53 -4.37
N GLY A 447 -38.93 -23.61 -5.26
CA GLY A 447 -39.83 -24.76 -5.33
C GLY A 447 -39.11 -26.06 -5.69
N ASN A 448 -38.19 -26.02 -6.66
CA ASN A 448 -37.37 -27.16 -7.03
C ASN A 448 -36.39 -27.54 -5.90
N LEU A 449 -35.80 -26.55 -5.24
CA LEU A 449 -34.95 -26.77 -4.07
C LEU A 449 -35.70 -27.51 -2.95
N GLU A 450 -36.91 -27.08 -2.61
CA GLU A 450 -37.72 -27.71 -1.57
C GLU A 450 -38.16 -29.12 -1.96
N GLN A 451 -38.56 -29.33 -3.21
CA GLN A 451 -38.91 -30.66 -3.73
C GLN A 451 -37.73 -31.63 -3.65
N PHE A 452 -36.53 -31.19 -4.02
CA PHE A 452 -35.32 -32.01 -3.91
C PHE A 452 -34.98 -32.28 -2.44
N ARG A 453 -35.01 -31.26 -1.58
CA ARG A 453 -34.73 -31.39 -0.14
C ARG A 453 -35.65 -32.39 0.55
N ASN A 454 -36.93 -32.43 0.17
CA ASN A 454 -37.93 -33.31 0.77
C ASN A 454 -37.77 -34.79 0.35
N ASN A 455 -37.25 -35.06 -0.86
CA ASN A 455 -36.97 -36.41 -1.30
C ASN A 455 -35.83 -36.47 -2.33
N PRO A 456 -34.56 -36.33 -1.90
CA PRO A 456 -33.42 -36.28 -2.81
C PRO A 456 -33.27 -37.56 -3.62
N GLU A 457 -33.52 -38.72 -3.00
CA GLU A 457 -33.31 -40.02 -3.63
C GLU A 457 -34.18 -40.21 -4.87
N LYS A 458 -35.41 -39.67 -4.89
CA LYS A 458 -36.32 -39.76 -6.04
C LYS A 458 -35.73 -39.14 -7.31
N TYR A 459 -34.97 -38.07 -7.20
CA TYR A 459 -34.39 -37.33 -8.33
C TYR A 459 -32.96 -37.77 -8.65
N LEU A 460 -32.36 -38.57 -7.76
CA LEU A 460 -31.04 -39.16 -7.95
C LEU A 460 -31.10 -40.62 -8.40
N SER A 461 -32.26 -41.29 -8.26
CA SER A 461 -32.48 -42.68 -8.63
C SER A 461 -33.18 -42.83 -9.98
N SER A 462 -32.46 -42.53 -11.06
CA SER A 462 -32.61 -43.16 -12.38
C SER A 462 -31.57 -42.60 -13.36
N GLY A 463 -30.42 -43.28 -13.46
CA GLY A 463 -29.52 -43.21 -14.61
C GLY A 463 -28.65 -41.94 -14.75
N ASN A 464 -27.40 -42.04 -14.31
CA ASN A 464 -26.23 -41.45 -14.97
C ASN A 464 -24.93 -42.15 -14.51
N GLU A 465 -24.93 -43.48 -14.56
CA GLU A 465 -23.71 -44.32 -14.67
C GLU A 465 -23.38 -44.62 -16.14
N LYS A 466 -23.86 -43.81 -17.08
CA LYS A 466 -23.47 -43.89 -18.50
C LYS A 466 -22.96 -42.53 -18.96
N GLU A 467 -21.66 -42.52 -19.24
CA GLU A 467 -20.93 -41.65 -20.17
C GLU A 467 -21.01 -40.13 -19.94
N GLU A 468 -19.97 -39.58 -19.30
CA GLU A 468 -18.97 -38.71 -19.95
C GLU A 468 -17.70 -38.61 -19.09
#